data_AF-C8V4E0-F1
#
_entry.id   AF-C8V4E0-F1
#
_cell.length_a   1.000
_cell.length_b   1.000
_cell.length_c   1.000
_cell.angle_alpha   90.00
_cell.angle_beta   90.00
_cell.angle_gamma   90.00
#
_symmetry.space_group_name_H-M   'P 1'
#
loop_
_entity.id
_entity.type
_entity.pdbx_description
1 polymer ?
#
loop_
_entity_poly.entity_id
_entity_poly.type
_entity_poly.pdbx_seq_one_letter_code
_entity_poly.pdbx_strand_id
1 'polypeptide(L)'
;MAFNKKYAGLPDLDLAPDIYETPDLTDEASTVPTATLRTASNPDDTGSDSDIDREPVNADEARAHFLGATVDARHVNFSDSIATKRKSYRSKSRQRRKDTLADEEDSDEETESVERKLARLQREVEELKDEMAASQNRPTSESGDVSGEAKDTSDDSVEKLSQALDNLYASSRGLLQPHSAAALISRKLASAPTQASEVSGGQSKAAASTEAETTVPVAGILSHAASFDTRLALIESAMGISTSLNPFVTEGSSEPPLQPVLPALDHLNSRLSTLITLLVGPTPIPAVPTTSAAATSTAVTTPHLEMLSTRVRKLTADAEALASARKRALDSAKAAHSSRHRTASDFSSPIDPEQAAQRDEQATKIQALYATLPTIQSLHPILPSVLERLRSLRAIHAGAAQAAESLDELEKRQADMAGEIEQWQEGLKVVEEKMSQSEAALKSNIELVEPWVRDLEKRMEKLESGK
;
A
#
# COMPACT_ATOMS: atom_id res chain seq x y z
N MET A 1 -4.07 0.44 45.41
CA MET A 1 -4.92 -0.34 44.49
C MET A 1 -6.29 0.32 44.46
N ALA A 2 -6.69 0.85 43.31
CA ALA A 2 -7.95 1.55 43.17
C ALA A 2 -9.07 0.50 43.03
N PHE A 3 -9.95 0.39 44.02
CA PHE A 3 -11.13 -0.45 43.92
C PHE A 3 -11.97 -0.02 42.72
N ASN A 4 -12.04 -0.87 41.71
CA ASN A 4 -12.93 -0.64 40.57
C ASN A 4 -14.38 -0.69 41.06
N LYS A 5 -15.07 0.45 40.97
CA LYS A 5 -16.48 0.63 41.42
C LYS A 5 -17.45 -0.42 40.85
N LYS A 6 -17.11 -1.05 39.73
CA LYS A 6 -17.86 -2.14 39.10
C LYS A 6 -17.96 -3.40 39.98
N TYR A 7 -16.94 -3.69 40.79
CA TYR A 7 -16.85 -4.95 41.52
C TYR A 7 -17.19 -4.82 43.01
N ALA A 8 -17.24 -3.60 43.56
CA ALA A 8 -17.43 -3.35 45.00
C ALA A 8 -18.73 -3.92 45.63
N GLY A 9 -19.72 -4.33 44.82
CA GLY A 9 -20.96 -4.93 45.30
C GLY A 9 -20.98 -6.46 45.30
N LEU A 10 -19.92 -7.12 44.83
CA LEU A 10 -19.85 -8.58 44.83
C LEU A 10 -19.25 -9.06 46.16
N PRO A 11 -19.90 -10.01 46.88
CA PRO A 11 -19.26 -10.71 47.98
C PRO A 11 -18.14 -11.61 47.44
N ASP A 12 -17.07 -11.78 48.22
CA ASP A 12 -15.93 -12.67 47.92
C ASP A 12 -14.98 -12.21 46.78
N LEU A 13 -14.61 -10.92 46.79
CA LEU A 13 -13.55 -10.40 45.92
C LEU A 13 -12.16 -10.66 46.52
N ASP A 14 -11.28 -11.28 45.74
CA ASP A 14 -9.87 -11.44 46.08
C ASP A 14 -9.14 -10.09 46.04
N LEU A 15 -8.41 -9.78 47.12
CA LEU A 15 -7.58 -8.56 47.26
C LEU A 15 -6.10 -8.86 47.06
N ALA A 16 -5.76 -10.08 46.65
CA ALA A 16 -4.44 -10.46 46.21
C ALA A 16 -3.92 -9.53 45.09
N PRO A 17 -2.60 -9.39 44.94
CA PRO A 17 -2.04 -8.72 43.77
C PRO A 17 -2.51 -9.38 42.47
N ASP A 18 -2.98 -8.55 41.52
CA ASP A 18 -3.50 -8.99 40.22
C ASP A 18 -2.48 -9.81 39.41
N ILE A 19 -1.18 -9.57 39.61
CA ILE A 19 -0.09 -10.18 38.86
C ILE A 19 0.95 -10.72 39.84
N TYR A 20 1.18 -12.03 39.79
CA TYR A 20 2.28 -12.71 40.47
C TYR A 20 3.37 -13.03 39.45
N GLU A 21 4.26 -12.08 39.22
CA GLU A 21 5.39 -12.25 38.31
C GLU A 21 6.68 -12.60 39.07
N THR A 22 7.54 -13.38 38.40
CA THR A 22 8.92 -13.54 38.84
C THR A 22 9.64 -12.20 38.68
N PRO A 23 10.52 -11.79 39.61
CA PRO A 23 11.24 -10.53 39.49
C PRO A 23 12.00 -10.49 38.16
N ASP A 24 11.87 -9.38 37.44
CA ASP A 24 12.56 -9.17 36.16
C ASP A 24 14.06 -9.41 36.35
N LEU A 25 14.57 -10.40 35.61
CA LEU A 25 16.01 -10.65 35.55
C LEU A 25 16.62 -9.44 34.85
N THR A 26 17.38 -8.63 35.60
CA THR A 26 18.09 -7.48 35.03
C THR A 26 19.02 -7.95 33.92
N ASP A 27 18.89 -7.36 32.73
CA ASP A 27 19.72 -7.63 31.53
C ASP A 27 21.25 -7.49 31.76
N GLU A 28 21.66 -6.94 32.91
CA GLU A 28 23.05 -6.76 33.34
C GLU A 28 23.73 -8.08 33.78
N ALA A 29 22.96 -9.13 34.10
CA ALA A 29 23.50 -10.45 34.43
C ALA A 29 23.56 -11.30 33.15
N SER A 30 24.65 -11.12 32.40
CA SER A 30 25.05 -11.91 31.22
C SER A 30 24.63 -13.38 31.35
N THR A 31 23.51 -13.70 30.72
CA THR A 31 23.08 -15.08 30.49
C THR A 31 23.36 -15.33 29.01
N VAL A 32 24.26 -16.27 28.74
CA VAL A 32 24.51 -16.81 27.40
C VAL A 32 23.15 -17.10 26.75
N PRO A 33 22.88 -16.65 25.52
CA PRO A 33 21.57 -16.80 24.90
C PRO A 33 21.18 -18.28 24.88
N THR A 34 20.09 -18.61 25.58
CA THR A 34 19.50 -19.94 25.52
C THR A 34 18.97 -20.12 24.10
N ALA A 35 19.56 -21.07 23.38
CA ALA A 35 19.17 -21.46 22.04
C ALA A 35 17.72 -21.99 22.02
N THR A 36 16.75 -21.09 21.93
CA THR A 36 15.44 -21.41 21.35
C THR A 36 15.47 -20.94 19.90
N LEU A 37 15.59 -21.92 19.01
CA LEU A 37 15.40 -21.79 17.57
C LEU A 37 14.11 -21.00 17.27
N ARG A 38 14.24 -19.70 17.07
CA ARG A 38 13.31 -18.90 16.28
C ARG A 38 14.13 -18.23 15.20
N THR A 39 13.88 -18.69 13.99
CA THR A 39 14.46 -18.26 12.73
C THR A 39 14.13 -16.79 12.47
N ALA A 40 14.83 -15.87 13.13
CA ALA A 40 15.06 -14.53 12.63
C ALA A 40 16.52 -14.52 12.16
N SER A 41 16.73 -14.92 10.91
CA SER A 41 18.04 -14.94 10.28
C SER A 41 18.58 -13.51 10.22
N ASN A 42 19.47 -13.17 11.15
CA ASN A 42 20.41 -12.08 10.97
C ASN A 42 21.37 -12.51 9.84
N PRO A 43 21.44 -11.79 8.71
CA PRO A 43 22.27 -12.19 7.57
C PRO A 43 23.77 -12.21 7.88
N ASP A 44 24.19 -11.57 8.97
CA ASP A 44 25.60 -11.46 9.37
C ASP A 44 26.12 -12.63 10.22
N ASP A 45 25.25 -13.57 10.63
CA ASP A 45 25.62 -14.67 11.56
C ASP A 45 25.69 -16.05 10.89
N THR A 46 25.59 -16.11 9.55
CA THR A 46 26.12 -17.29 8.84
C THR A 46 27.62 -17.09 8.74
N GLY A 47 28.37 -17.82 9.57
CA GLY A 47 29.83 -17.81 9.61
C GLY A 47 30.45 -17.76 8.20
N SER A 48 31.62 -17.12 8.11
CA SER A 48 32.40 -16.97 6.88
C SER A 48 32.82 -18.33 6.32
N ASP A 49 31.88 -19.04 5.70
CA ASP A 49 32.14 -20.20 4.86
C ASP A 49 33.03 -19.72 3.72
N SER A 50 34.30 -20.11 3.73
CA SER A 50 35.28 -19.74 2.70
C SER A 50 34.92 -20.25 1.31
N ASP A 51 33.95 -21.16 1.22
CA ASP A 51 33.46 -21.78 -0.01
C ASP A 51 32.28 -21.01 -0.63
N ILE A 52 31.75 -19.97 0.05
CA ILE A 52 30.60 -19.20 -0.40
C ILE A 52 30.98 -17.72 -0.55
N ASP A 53 31.11 -17.27 -1.80
CA ASP A 53 31.26 -15.85 -2.11
C ASP A 53 29.93 -15.10 -1.85
N ARG A 54 29.88 -14.35 -0.75
CA ARG A 54 28.72 -13.54 -0.35
C ARG A 54 28.90 -12.06 -0.76
N GLU A 55 29.24 -11.81 -2.03
CA GLU A 55 29.28 -10.44 -2.53
C GLU A 55 27.85 -9.86 -2.57
N PRO A 56 27.57 -8.76 -1.85
CA PRO A 56 26.25 -8.14 -1.86
C PRO A 56 26.00 -7.54 -3.24
N VAL A 57 24.86 -7.89 -3.85
CA VAL A 57 24.48 -7.32 -5.14
C VAL A 57 24.03 -5.88 -4.94
N ASN A 58 24.84 -4.94 -5.41
CA ASN A 58 24.45 -3.54 -5.49
C ASN A 58 23.35 -3.36 -6.53
N ALA A 59 22.10 -3.23 -6.07
CA ALA A 59 20.94 -3.14 -6.94
C ALA A 59 21.00 -1.96 -7.91
N ASP A 60 21.58 -0.83 -7.51
CA ASP A 60 21.70 0.37 -8.35
C ASP A 60 22.75 0.21 -9.45
N GLU A 61 23.87 -0.43 -9.14
CA GLU A 61 24.91 -0.78 -10.11
C GLU A 61 24.37 -1.82 -11.11
N ALA A 62 23.74 -2.87 -10.62
CA ALA A 62 23.07 -3.87 -11.45
C ALA A 62 22.03 -3.22 -12.38
N ARG A 63 21.19 -2.30 -11.85
CA ARG A 63 20.24 -1.52 -12.65
C ARG A 63 20.93 -0.73 -13.75
N ALA A 64 22.03 -0.04 -13.45
CA ALA A 64 22.79 0.70 -14.45
C ALA A 64 23.34 -0.21 -15.56
N HIS A 65 23.78 -1.43 -15.21
CA HIS A 65 24.24 -2.42 -16.19
C HIS A 65 23.12 -2.91 -17.13
N PHE A 66 21.91 -3.12 -16.61
CA PHE A 66 20.80 -3.67 -17.41
C PHE A 66 19.91 -2.63 -18.08
N LEU A 67 20.00 -1.34 -17.71
CA LEU A 67 19.16 -0.26 -18.27
C LEU A 67 19.25 -0.16 -19.81
N GLY A 68 20.44 -0.42 -20.37
CA GLY A 68 20.68 -0.38 -21.81
C GLY A 68 20.34 -1.66 -22.58
N ALA A 69 19.99 -2.76 -21.88
CA ALA A 69 19.67 -4.03 -22.50
C ALA A 69 18.14 -4.18 -22.63
N THR A 70 17.65 -4.30 -23.86
CA THR A 70 16.21 -4.56 -24.11
C THR A 70 16.03 -6.01 -24.54
N VAL A 71 14.97 -6.65 -24.07
CA VAL A 71 14.67 -8.06 -24.39
C VAL A 71 13.40 -8.13 -25.22
N ASP A 72 13.48 -8.74 -26.39
CA ASP A 72 12.32 -9.01 -27.25
C ASP A 72 11.77 -10.41 -26.94
N ALA A 73 10.49 -10.46 -26.56
CA ALA A 73 9.78 -11.66 -26.16
C ALA A 73 8.67 -12.08 -27.13
N ARG A 74 8.46 -11.37 -28.25
CA ARG A 74 7.28 -11.52 -29.13
C ARG A 74 7.15 -12.88 -29.81
N HIS A 75 8.25 -13.60 -29.97
CA HIS A 75 8.28 -14.87 -30.70
C HIS A 75 8.77 -16.04 -29.84
N VAL A 76 8.83 -15.85 -28.53
CA VAL A 76 9.34 -16.88 -27.61
C VAL A 76 8.28 -17.96 -27.45
N ASN A 77 8.64 -19.20 -27.76
CA ASN A 77 7.76 -20.33 -27.60
C ASN A 77 8.40 -21.35 -26.65
N PHE A 78 7.78 -21.53 -25.48
CA PHE A 78 8.13 -22.54 -24.49
C PHE A 78 7.20 -23.75 -24.53
N SER A 79 6.24 -23.79 -25.47
CA SER A 79 5.53 -25.05 -25.69
C SER A 79 6.57 -26.07 -26.16
N ASP A 80 6.62 -27.21 -25.47
CA ASP A 80 7.57 -28.31 -25.66
C ASP A 80 7.36 -29.05 -27.01
N SER A 81 6.90 -28.31 -28.01
CA SER A 81 6.75 -28.76 -29.38
C SER A 81 8.15 -28.90 -29.98
N ILE A 82 8.44 -30.09 -30.52
CA ILE A 82 9.72 -30.51 -31.15
C ILE A 82 9.98 -29.74 -32.47
N ALA A 83 9.57 -28.49 -32.58
CA ALA A 83 10.01 -27.61 -33.66
C ALA A 83 11.54 -27.51 -33.61
N THR A 84 12.19 -27.70 -34.76
CA THR A 84 13.65 -27.84 -34.91
C THR A 84 14.47 -26.61 -34.48
N LYS A 85 13.82 -25.49 -34.15
CA LYS A 85 14.46 -24.29 -33.61
C LYS A 85 13.65 -23.76 -32.41
N ARG A 86 14.15 -24.01 -31.20
CA ARG A 86 13.61 -23.42 -29.95
C ARG A 86 13.70 -21.90 -30.05
N LYS A 87 12.55 -21.20 -30.02
CA LYS A 87 12.52 -19.74 -30.04
C LYS A 87 12.70 -19.22 -28.62
N SER A 88 13.90 -18.77 -28.26
CA SER A 88 14.24 -18.18 -26.96
C SER A 88 14.17 -16.64 -26.98
N TYR A 89 14.27 -16.02 -25.80
CA TYR A 89 14.39 -14.57 -25.67
C TYR A 89 15.57 -14.04 -26.51
N ARG A 90 15.38 -12.90 -27.18
CA ARG A 90 16.44 -12.19 -27.91
C ARG A 90 16.76 -10.88 -27.20
N SER A 91 17.92 -10.79 -26.57
CA SER A 91 18.42 -9.53 -26.01
C SER A 91 19.09 -8.69 -27.11
N LYS A 92 18.77 -7.40 -27.15
CA LYS A 92 19.47 -6.39 -27.94
C LYS A 92 20.17 -5.47 -26.95
N SER A 93 21.47 -5.68 -26.74
CA SER A 93 22.33 -4.71 -26.09
C SER A 93 22.91 -3.78 -27.16
N ARG A 94 22.89 -2.47 -26.91
CA ARG A 94 23.36 -1.46 -27.88
C ARG A 94 24.89 -1.34 -27.93
N GLN A 95 25.61 -2.37 -27.51
CA GLN A 95 27.06 -2.31 -27.28
C GLN A 95 27.82 -2.61 -28.58
N ARG A 96 28.32 -1.52 -29.18
CA ARG A 96 29.35 -1.39 -30.22
C ARG A 96 29.85 -2.69 -30.89
N ARG A 97 29.35 -2.98 -32.10
CA ARG A 97 30.14 -3.73 -33.10
C ARG A 97 30.97 -2.74 -33.92
N LYS A 98 32.26 -2.63 -33.59
CA LYS A 98 33.31 -2.21 -34.52
C LYS A 98 34.06 -3.50 -34.89
N ASP A 99 34.22 -3.72 -36.19
CA ASP A 99 34.86 -4.87 -36.85
C ASP A 99 34.18 -6.23 -36.69
N THR A 100 33.54 -6.67 -37.76
CA THR A 100 33.95 -7.85 -38.56
C THR A 100 33.00 -7.97 -39.74
N LEU A 101 33.51 -7.60 -40.91
CA LEU A 101 32.98 -8.00 -42.21
C LEU A 101 33.04 -9.53 -42.29
N ALA A 102 31.89 -10.18 -42.25
CA ALA A 102 31.74 -11.57 -42.66
C ALA A 102 30.30 -11.75 -43.13
N ASP A 103 30.20 -12.24 -44.36
CA ASP A 103 28.99 -12.65 -45.06
C ASP A 103 27.98 -13.33 -44.14
N GLU A 104 26.75 -12.83 -44.17
CA GLU A 104 25.55 -13.65 -44.00
C GLU A 104 24.71 -13.42 -45.27
N GLU A 105 25.15 -14.04 -46.37
CA GLU A 105 24.20 -14.63 -47.31
C GLU A 105 23.40 -15.66 -46.50
N ASP A 106 22.11 -15.42 -46.28
CA ASP A 106 21.14 -16.51 -46.20
C ASP A 106 19.69 -16.00 -46.19
N SER A 107 18.94 -16.53 -47.15
CA SER A 107 17.49 -16.71 -47.15
C SER A 107 16.61 -15.54 -47.60
N ASP A 108 16.79 -15.11 -48.86
CA ASP A 108 15.69 -14.59 -49.69
C ASP A 108 14.69 -15.74 -50.02
N GLU A 109 14.03 -16.28 -48.99
CA GLU A 109 12.75 -16.94 -49.19
C GLU A 109 11.72 -15.81 -49.32
N GLU A 110 11.50 -15.34 -50.55
CA GLU A 110 10.29 -14.60 -50.88
C GLU A 110 9.09 -15.54 -50.66
N THR A 111 8.68 -15.69 -49.40
CA THR A 111 7.42 -16.34 -49.05
C THR A 111 6.33 -15.51 -49.71
N GLU A 112 5.76 -16.01 -50.81
CA GLU A 112 4.65 -15.34 -51.50
C GLU A 112 3.62 -14.91 -50.44
N SER A 113 3.24 -13.62 -50.43
CA SER A 113 2.30 -13.09 -49.44
C SER A 113 1.01 -13.93 -49.45
N VAL A 114 0.40 -14.11 -48.29
CA VAL A 114 -0.81 -14.96 -48.13
C VAL A 114 -1.90 -14.55 -49.12
N GLU A 115 -2.04 -13.26 -49.40
CA GLU A 115 -2.96 -12.71 -50.40
C GLU A 115 -2.64 -13.17 -51.82
N ARG A 116 -1.36 -13.21 -52.21
CA ARG A 116 -0.92 -13.67 -53.52
C ARG A 116 -1.12 -15.19 -53.68
N LYS A 117 -0.91 -15.95 -52.59
CA LYS A 117 -1.19 -17.40 -52.56
C LYS A 117 -2.69 -17.69 -52.70
N LEU A 118 -3.54 -16.95 -52.00
CA LEU A 118 -5.00 -17.10 -52.10
C LEU A 118 -5.53 -16.75 -53.49
N ALA A 119 -5.01 -15.68 -54.11
CA ALA A 119 -5.40 -15.29 -55.46
C ALA A 119 -4.99 -16.33 -56.52
N ARG A 120 -3.81 -16.97 -56.37
CA ARG A 120 -3.41 -18.09 -57.23
C ARG A 120 -4.34 -19.29 -57.05
N LEU A 121 -4.63 -19.67 -55.81
CA LEU A 121 -5.51 -20.80 -55.52
C LEU A 121 -6.94 -20.57 -56.02
N GLN A 122 -7.48 -19.35 -55.92
CA GLN A 122 -8.79 -19.02 -56.53
C GLN A 122 -8.79 -19.25 -58.03
N ARG A 123 -7.72 -18.83 -58.73
CA ARG A 123 -7.58 -19.05 -60.17
C ARG A 123 -7.44 -20.54 -60.53
N GLU A 124 -6.65 -21.29 -59.77
CA GLU A 124 -6.50 -22.74 -59.99
C GLU A 124 -7.82 -23.49 -59.74
N VAL A 125 -8.62 -23.07 -58.75
CA VAL A 125 -9.94 -23.67 -58.48
C VAL A 125 -10.99 -23.28 -59.54
N GLU A 126 -10.94 -22.05 -60.05
CA GLU A 126 -11.80 -21.61 -61.15
C GLU A 126 -11.45 -22.34 -62.46
N GLU A 127 -10.16 -22.55 -62.74
CA GLU A 127 -9.68 -23.35 -63.86
C GLU A 127 -10.14 -24.82 -63.75
N LEU A 128 -10.07 -25.42 -62.56
CA LEU A 128 -10.60 -26.77 -62.31
C LEU A 128 -12.12 -26.84 -62.47
N LYS A 129 -12.85 -25.81 -62.05
CA LYS A 129 -14.31 -25.73 -62.23
C LYS A 129 -14.69 -25.65 -63.71
N ASP A 130 -13.95 -24.86 -64.50
CA ASP A 130 -14.14 -24.76 -65.94
C ASP A 130 -13.78 -26.07 -66.66
N GLU A 131 -12.73 -26.77 -66.22
CA GLU A 131 -12.34 -28.07 -66.76
C GLU A 131 -13.42 -29.14 -66.48
N MET A 132 -14.00 -29.16 -65.28
CA MET A 132 -15.12 -30.06 -64.94
C MET A 132 -16.37 -29.73 -65.75
N ALA A 133 -16.74 -28.46 -65.90
CA ALA A 133 -17.88 -28.04 -66.73
C ALA A 133 -17.68 -28.35 -68.23
N ALA A 134 -16.46 -28.19 -68.73
CA ALA A 134 -16.08 -28.59 -70.09
C ALA A 134 -16.12 -30.12 -70.27
N SER A 135 -15.73 -30.88 -69.24
CA SER A 135 -15.80 -32.35 -69.24
C SER A 135 -17.24 -32.87 -69.19
N GLN A 136 -18.16 -32.14 -68.57
CA GLN A 136 -19.59 -32.46 -68.47
C GLN A 136 -20.33 -32.19 -69.79
N ASN A 137 -19.93 -31.16 -70.55
CA ASN A 137 -20.49 -30.83 -71.87
C ASN A 137 -19.92 -31.64 -73.04
N ARG A 138 -18.96 -32.55 -72.79
CA ARG A 138 -18.42 -33.43 -73.82
C ARG A 138 -19.34 -34.66 -73.95
N PRO A 139 -20.08 -34.85 -75.06
CA PRO A 139 -20.94 -36.01 -75.23
C PRO A 139 -20.08 -37.28 -75.26
N THR A 140 -20.33 -38.18 -74.32
CA THR A 140 -19.65 -39.47 -74.18
C THR A 140 -19.91 -40.33 -75.42
N SER A 141 -18.84 -40.58 -76.19
CA SER A 141 -18.74 -41.78 -77.02
C SER A 141 -17.86 -42.77 -76.29
N GLU A 142 -18.48 -43.91 -75.96
CA GLU A 142 -17.93 -45.19 -75.51
C GLU A 142 -17.70 -45.44 -74.00
N SER A 143 -18.31 -46.55 -73.59
CA SER A 143 -18.13 -47.39 -72.41
C SER A 143 -18.84 -47.03 -71.08
N GLY A 144 -19.83 -47.87 -70.75
CA GLY A 144 -19.84 -48.61 -69.48
C GLY A 144 -20.24 -47.87 -68.21
N ASP A 145 -21.55 -47.80 -68.00
CA ASP A 145 -22.28 -47.72 -66.72
C ASP A 145 -21.47 -48.16 -65.47
N VAL A 146 -20.99 -47.19 -64.67
CA VAL A 146 -21.00 -47.06 -63.17
C VAL A 146 -20.16 -45.82 -62.81
N SER A 147 -20.67 -44.59 -62.99
CA SER A 147 -19.96 -43.38 -62.47
C SER A 147 -20.85 -42.12 -62.39
N GLY A 148 -22.14 -42.25 -62.10
CA GLY A 148 -23.04 -41.08 -61.93
C GLY A 148 -22.79 -40.35 -60.61
N GLU A 149 -22.72 -41.09 -59.49
CA GLU A 149 -22.63 -40.47 -58.15
C GLU A 149 -21.25 -39.86 -57.83
N ALA A 150 -20.15 -40.41 -58.35
CA ALA A 150 -18.81 -39.92 -58.01
C ALA A 150 -18.49 -38.54 -58.65
N LYS A 151 -19.01 -38.26 -59.85
CA LYS A 151 -18.78 -36.98 -60.53
C LYS A 151 -19.54 -35.83 -59.88
N ASP A 152 -20.80 -36.05 -59.52
CA ASP A 152 -21.60 -35.07 -58.80
C ASP A 152 -20.99 -34.74 -57.43
N THR A 153 -20.40 -35.73 -56.73
CA THR A 153 -19.69 -35.46 -55.46
C THR A 153 -18.41 -34.66 -55.61
N SER A 154 -17.68 -34.82 -56.73
CA SER A 154 -16.50 -34.01 -57.01
C SER A 154 -16.86 -32.58 -57.36
N ASP A 155 -17.91 -32.36 -58.15
CA ASP A 155 -18.40 -31.02 -58.48
C ASP A 155 -18.89 -30.30 -57.22
N ASP A 156 -19.70 -30.98 -56.39
CA ASP A 156 -20.11 -30.50 -55.07
C ASP A 156 -18.91 -30.14 -54.17
N SER A 157 -17.82 -30.91 -54.26
CA SER A 157 -16.62 -30.69 -53.45
C SER A 157 -15.82 -29.48 -53.92
N VAL A 158 -15.74 -29.24 -55.24
CA VAL A 158 -15.09 -28.06 -55.83
C VAL A 158 -15.91 -26.80 -55.54
N GLU A 159 -17.25 -26.89 -55.59
CA GLU A 159 -18.13 -25.80 -55.19
C GLU A 159 -17.98 -25.45 -53.70
N LYS A 160 -17.94 -26.45 -52.81
CA LYS A 160 -17.68 -26.24 -51.38
C LYS A 160 -16.29 -25.65 -51.12
N LEU A 161 -15.28 -26.04 -51.89
CA LEU A 161 -13.93 -25.49 -51.81
C LEU A 161 -13.90 -24.01 -52.25
N SER A 162 -14.59 -23.67 -53.34
CA SER A 162 -14.71 -22.28 -53.80
C SER A 162 -15.43 -21.41 -52.77
N GLN A 163 -16.51 -21.92 -52.17
CA GLN A 163 -17.24 -21.23 -51.11
C GLN A 163 -16.39 -21.04 -49.83
N ALA A 164 -15.56 -22.02 -49.47
CA ALA A 164 -14.66 -21.92 -48.33
C ALA A 164 -13.54 -20.90 -48.57
N LEU A 165 -12.96 -20.86 -49.78
CA LEU A 165 -11.93 -19.87 -50.15
C LEU A 165 -12.51 -18.46 -50.22
N ASP A 166 -13.73 -18.29 -50.73
CA ASP A 166 -14.41 -16.99 -50.77
C ASP A 166 -14.79 -16.50 -49.37
N ASN A 167 -15.19 -17.40 -48.46
CA ASN A 167 -15.42 -17.06 -47.05
C ASN A 167 -14.13 -16.64 -46.34
N LEU A 168 -13.00 -17.30 -46.62
CA LEU A 168 -11.70 -16.93 -46.06
C LEU A 168 -11.19 -15.61 -46.65
N TYR A 169 -11.40 -15.36 -47.94
CA TYR A 169 -11.03 -14.11 -48.60
C TYR A 169 -11.92 -12.93 -48.14
N ALA A 170 -13.21 -13.18 -47.93
CA ALA A 170 -14.13 -12.21 -47.33
C ALA A 170 -13.78 -11.94 -45.86
N SER A 171 -13.38 -12.97 -45.11
CA SER A 171 -12.92 -12.84 -43.73
C SER A 171 -11.60 -12.04 -43.64
N SER A 172 -10.62 -12.34 -44.50
CA SER A 172 -9.32 -11.66 -44.52
C SER A 172 -9.44 -10.19 -44.95
N ARG A 173 -10.38 -9.86 -45.85
CA ARG A 173 -10.68 -8.47 -46.23
C ARG A 173 -11.58 -7.76 -45.22
N GLY A 174 -12.42 -8.48 -44.49
CA GLY A 174 -13.24 -7.97 -43.38
C GLY A 174 -12.40 -7.52 -42.17
N LEU A 175 -11.18 -8.05 -42.03
CA LEU A 175 -10.18 -7.62 -41.05
C LEU A 175 -9.50 -6.28 -41.39
N LEU A 176 -9.76 -5.68 -42.57
CA LEU A 176 -9.19 -4.38 -42.98
C LEU A 176 -10.04 -3.16 -42.57
N GLN A 177 -11.06 -3.32 -41.72
CA GLN A 177 -11.50 -2.22 -40.86
C GLN A 177 -10.69 -2.27 -39.57
N PRO A 178 -9.65 -1.43 -39.40
CA PRO A 178 -8.93 -1.34 -38.15
C PRO A 178 -9.81 -0.62 -37.12
N HIS A 179 -10.72 -1.35 -36.48
CA HIS A 179 -11.29 -0.95 -35.20
C HIS A 179 -10.24 -1.16 -34.11
N SER A 180 -9.14 -0.43 -34.19
CA SER A 180 -8.23 -0.30 -33.07
C SER A 180 -9.03 0.36 -31.94
N ALA A 181 -9.15 -0.33 -30.80
CA ALA A 181 -9.84 0.18 -29.62
C ALA A 181 -9.35 1.59 -29.23
N ALA A 182 -8.09 1.91 -29.52
CA ALA A 182 -7.53 3.24 -29.36
C ALA A 182 -8.26 4.32 -30.19
N ALA A 183 -8.60 4.05 -31.46
CA ALA A 183 -9.30 5.01 -32.33
C ALA A 183 -10.75 5.25 -31.88
N LEU A 184 -11.41 4.24 -31.31
CA LEU A 184 -12.75 4.37 -30.73
C LEU A 184 -12.72 5.20 -29.43
N ILE A 185 -11.68 5.04 -28.61
CA ILE A 185 -11.48 5.82 -27.37
C ILE A 185 -11.15 7.28 -27.71
N SER A 186 -10.25 7.54 -28.67
CA SER A 186 -9.94 8.91 -29.11
C SER A 186 -11.16 9.64 -29.66
N ARG A 187 -12.04 8.94 -30.39
CA ARG A 187 -13.29 9.51 -30.89
C ARG A 187 -14.30 9.81 -29.77
N LYS A 188 -14.37 8.95 -28.74
CA LYS A 188 -15.23 9.18 -27.57
C LYS A 188 -14.74 10.32 -26.67
N LEU A 189 -13.42 10.54 -26.57
CA LEU A 189 -12.87 11.71 -25.87
C LEU A 189 -13.08 13.01 -26.66
N ALA A 190 -12.97 12.97 -27.99
CA ALA A 190 -13.19 14.14 -28.84
C ALA A 190 -14.68 14.52 -28.97
N SER A 191 -15.61 13.58 -28.78
CA SER A 191 -17.06 13.81 -28.89
C SER A 191 -17.72 14.28 -27.60
N ALA A 192 -16.97 14.69 -26.58
CA ALA A 192 -17.51 15.27 -25.36
C ALA A 192 -17.29 16.80 -25.31
N PRO A 193 -18.18 17.61 -25.91
CA PRO A 193 -18.37 18.99 -25.50
C PRO A 193 -19.53 19.08 -24.50
N THR A 194 -19.18 19.45 -23.28
CA THR A 194 -19.80 20.49 -22.45
C THR A 194 -21.29 20.76 -22.72
N GLN A 195 -22.18 20.13 -21.95
CA GLN A 195 -23.49 20.72 -21.67
C GLN A 195 -23.32 21.72 -20.53
N ALA A 196 -23.21 23.00 -20.88
CA ALA A 196 -23.49 24.12 -19.98
C ALA A 196 -24.33 25.13 -20.76
N SER A 197 -25.46 25.48 -20.15
CA SER A 197 -26.59 26.25 -20.66
C SER A 197 -26.24 27.55 -21.38
N GLU A 198 -26.97 27.83 -22.45
CA GLU A 198 -27.13 29.17 -23.01
C GLU A 198 -28.04 30.02 -22.09
N VAL A 199 -27.58 31.20 -21.70
CA VAL A 199 -28.43 32.39 -21.51
C VAL A 199 -27.63 33.67 -21.82
N SER A 200 -28.04 34.32 -22.91
CA SER A 200 -28.18 35.76 -23.14
C SER A 200 -27.16 36.75 -22.52
N GLY A 201 -26.37 37.38 -23.40
CA GLY A 201 -26.39 38.85 -23.59
C GLY A 201 -25.49 39.74 -22.73
N GLY A 202 -24.67 40.57 -23.40
CA GLY A 202 -24.27 41.89 -22.89
C GLY A 202 -22.77 42.16 -22.77
N GLN A 203 -22.24 42.96 -23.69
CA GLN A 203 -20.95 43.65 -23.51
C GLN A 203 -20.97 44.54 -22.28
N SER A 204 -19.93 44.45 -21.43
CA SER A 204 -19.36 45.62 -20.75
C SER A 204 -17.94 45.35 -20.26
N LYS A 205 -17.05 46.30 -20.55
CA LYS A 205 -15.77 46.50 -19.86
C LYS A 205 -16.06 46.99 -18.44
N ALA A 206 -15.47 46.36 -17.43
CA ALA A 206 -14.98 47.05 -16.23
C ALA A 206 -14.07 46.13 -15.41
N ALA A 207 -12.95 46.69 -14.99
CA ALA A 207 -12.05 46.10 -14.01
C ALA A 207 -12.74 46.00 -12.64
N ALA A 208 -12.64 44.84 -12.01
CA ALA A 208 -12.72 44.70 -10.56
C ALA A 208 -12.05 43.39 -10.15
N SER A 209 -11.06 43.53 -9.29
CA SER A 209 -10.39 42.47 -8.54
C SER A 209 -11.42 41.53 -7.90
N THR A 210 -11.38 40.25 -8.28
CA THR A 210 -11.98 39.16 -7.51
C THR A 210 -10.84 38.23 -7.15
N GLU A 211 -10.61 38.10 -5.84
CA GLU A 211 -9.75 37.10 -5.24
C GLU A 211 -10.14 35.74 -5.80
N ALA A 212 -9.26 35.20 -6.65
CA ALA A 212 -9.34 33.82 -7.07
C ALA A 212 -9.01 32.96 -5.85
N GLU A 213 -10.02 32.36 -5.23
CA GLU A 213 -9.84 31.14 -4.48
C GLU A 213 -9.13 30.15 -5.39
N THR A 214 -7.83 30.01 -5.15
CA THR A 214 -6.98 29.05 -5.83
C THR A 214 -7.35 27.69 -5.28
N THR A 215 -8.23 26.99 -5.98
CA THR A 215 -8.35 25.55 -5.85
C THR A 215 -7.02 24.96 -6.31
N VAL A 216 -6.08 24.83 -5.37
CA VAL A 216 -4.81 24.15 -5.62
C VAL A 216 -5.17 22.75 -6.12
N PRO A 217 -4.76 22.36 -7.34
CA PRO A 217 -5.08 21.04 -7.85
C PRO A 217 -4.47 20.01 -6.88
N VAL A 218 -5.19 18.92 -6.60
CA VAL A 218 -4.76 17.84 -5.67
C VAL A 218 -3.33 17.35 -6.00
N ALA A 219 -2.93 17.41 -7.27
CA ALA A 219 -1.57 17.14 -7.73
C ALA A 219 -0.50 18.05 -7.08
N GLY A 220 -0.81 19.34 -6.86
CA GLY A 220 0.04 20.27 -6.14
C GLY A 220 0.23 19.87 -4.68
N ILE A 221 -0.85 19.49 -3.98
CA ILE A 221 -0.78 19.04 -2.58
C ILE A 221 0.02 17.74 -2.46
N LEU A 222 -0.16 16.77 -3.37
CA LEU A 222 0.62 15.54 -3.41
C LEU A 222 2.10 15.80 -3.73
N SER A 223 2.40 16.74 -4.63
CA SER A 223 3.78 17.13 -4.93
C SER A 223 4.46 17.80 -3.72
N HIS A 224 3.72 18.62 -2.97
CA HIS A 224 4.20 19.20 -1.73
C HIS A 224 4.42 18.12 -0.66
N ALA A 225 3.48 17.18 -0.48
CA ALA A 225 3.64 16.05 0.43
C ALA A 225 4.90 15.21 0.08
N ALA A 226 5.13 14.91 -1.20
CA ALA A 226 6.35 14.22 -1.65
C ALA A 226 7.62 15.06 -1.39
N SER A 227 7.57 16.38 -1.56
CA SER A 227 8.71 17.25 -1.23
C SER A 227 9.00 17.31 0.28
N PHE A 228 7.97 17.20 1.12
CA PHE A 228 8.14 17.12 2.57
C PHE A 228 8.69 15.75 2.97
N ASP A 229 8.19 14.67 2.38
CA ASP A 229 8.66 13.30 2.63
C ASP A 229 10.14 13.13 2.26
N THR A 230 10.55 13.61 1.07
CA THR A 230 11.97 13.61 0.68
C THR A 230 12.85 14.43 1.62
N ARG A 231 12.39 15.60 2.07
CA ARG A 231 13.12 16.41 3.07
C ARG A 231 13.17 15.72 4.44
N LEU A 232 12.09 15.05 4.85
CA LEU A 232 12.06 14.25 6.08
C LEU A 232 13.04 13.09 5.98
N ALA A 233 13.06 12.35 4.88
CA ALA A 233 14.03 11.27 4.64
C ALA A 233 15.49 11.76 4.68
N LEU A 234 15.77 12.98 4.19
CA LEU A 234 17.10 13.60 4.33
C LEU A 234 17.43 13.94 5.79
N ILE A 235 16.45 14.39 6.58
CA ILE A 235 16.65 14.65 8.00
C ILE A 235 16.79 13.34 8.78
N GLU A 236 16.01 12.32 8.45
CA GLU A 236 16.07 10.98 9.04
C GLU A 236 17.43 10.32 8.78
N SER A 237 17.91 10.38 7.54
CA SER A 237 19.26 9.90 7.19
C SER A 237 20.37 10.72 7.85
N ALA A 238 20.23 12.05 7.95
CA ALA A 238 21.20 12.90 8.66
C ALA A 238 21.22 12.64 10.18
N MET A 239 20.07 12.27 10.76
CA MET A 239 19.95 11.90 12.18
C MET A 239 20.23 10.40 12.43
N GLY A 240 20.41 9.60 11.37
CA GLY A 240 20.64 8.15 11.47
C GLY A 240 19.46 7.36 12.05
N ILE A 241 18.26 7.94 12.12
CA ILE A 241 17.07 7.25 12.63
C ILE A 241 16.51 6.31 11.54
N SER A 242 17.02 5.09 11.50
CA SER A 242 16.42 4.05 10.65
C SER A 242 15.10 3.57 11.27
N THR A 243 14.14 3.17 10.44
CA THR A 243 12.80 2.68 10.86
C THR A 243 12.87 1.51 11.88
N SER A 244 14.02 0.83 11.99
CA SER A 244 14.33 -0.19 13.00
C SER A 244 14.54 0.36 14.42
N LEU A 245 14.75 1.66 14.61
CA LEU A 245 15.02 2.31 15.90
C LEU A 245 13.77 2.94 16.53
N ASN A 246 12.58 2.56 16.08
CA ASN A 246 11.33 3.07 16.64
C ASN A 246 11.26 2.67 18.14
N PRO A 247 11.18 3.64 19.08
CA PRO A 247 11.19 3.35 20.52
C PRO A 247 9.99 2.52 21.01
N PHE A 248 8.98 2.30 20.16
CA PHE A 248 7.83 1.43 20.43
C PHE A 248 7.96 0.01 19.86
N VAL A 249 8.97 -0.26 19.02
CA VAL A 249 9.27 -1.59 18.48
C VAL A 249 10.57 -2.07 19.11
N THR A 250 10.49 -2.45 20.38
CA THR A 250 11.58 -3.11 21.11
C THR A 250 11.67 -4.57 20.66
N GLU A 251 12.12 -4.81 19.42
CA GLU A 251 12.36 -6.16 18.93
C GLU A 251 13.86 -6.38 18.77
N GLY A 252 14.50 -6.84 19.85
CA GLY A 252 15.68 -7.72 19.81
C GLY A 252 17.03 -7.20 19.28
N SER A 253 17.16 -5.98 18.77
CA SER A 253 18.47 -5.44 18.38
C SER A 253 19.22 -4.91 19.61
N SER A 254 20.41 -5.45 19.87
CA SER A 254 21.34 -5.05 20.94
C SER A 254 21.97 -3.67 20.74
N GLU A 255 21.23 -2.70 20.20
CA GLU A 255 21.63 -1.30 20.11
C GLU A 255 20.98 -0.51 21.25
N PRO A 256 21.70 0.45 21.85
CA PRO A 256 21.15 1.26 22.92
C PRO A 256 19.90 1.99 22.44
N PRO A 257 18.82 2.05 23.25
CA PRO A 257 17.61 2.79 22.88
C PRO A 257 17.99 4.25 22.59
N LEU A 258 17.36 4.85 21.57
CA LEU A 258 17.63 6.21 21.11
C LEU A 258 17.73 7.17 22.31
N GLN A 259 18.95 7.58 22.64
CA GLN A 259 19.17 8.64 23.63
C GLN A 259 18.74 9.96 23.00
N PRO A 260 18.03 10.82 23.73
CA PRO A 260 17.65 12.12 23.20
C PRO A 260 18.91 12.90 22.81
N VAL A 261 18.99 13.29 21.54
CA VAL A 261 20.21 13.86 20.92
C VAL A 261 20.67 15.11 21.65
N LEU A 262 19.74 15.95 22.11
CA LEU A 262 20.09 17.20 22.80
C LEU A 262 20.74 16.97 24.17
N PRO A 263 20.18 16.17 25.10
CA PRO A 263 20.89 15.77 26.33
C PRO A 263 22.20 15.04 26.08
N ALA A 264 22.30 14.19 25.04
CA ALA A 264 23.56 13.52 24.70
C ALA A 264 24.63 14.54 24.26
N LEU A 265 24.26 15.50 23.41
CA LEU A 265 25.13 16.60 23.00
C LEU A 265 25.50 17.52 24.18
N ASP A 266 24.56 17.82 25.08
CA ASP A 266 24.84 18.64 26.27
C ASP A 266 25.77 17.91 27.25
N HIS A 267 25.60 16.59 27.40
CA HIS A 267 26.50 15.77 28.19
C HIS A 267 27.88 15.66 27.55
N LEU A 268 27.98 15.49 26.23
CA LEU A 268 29.25 15.55 25.51
C LEU A 268 29.89 16.93 25.61
N ASN A 269 29.11 18.00 25.51
CA ASN A 269 29.59 19.37 25.65
C ASN A 269 30.06 19.66 27.08
N SER A 270 29.37 19.15 28.10
CA SER A 270 29.81 19.20 29.49
C SER A 270 31.08 18.39 29.72
N ARG A 271 31.19 17.19 29.13
CA ARG A 271 32.41 16.37 29.13
C ARG A 271 33.56 17.09 28.43
N LEU A 272 33.33 17.71 27.28
CA LEU A 272 34.35 18.48 26.57
C LEU A 272 34.72 19.75 27.33
N SER A 273 33.77 20.46 27.91
CA SER A 273 34.01 21.67 28.72
C SER A 273 34.76 21.36 30.00
N THR A 274 34.46 20.24 30.66
CA THR A 274 35.22 19.78 31.83
C THR A 274 36.62 19.33 31.44
N LEU A 275 36.78 18.63 30.31
CA LEU A 275 38.11 18.31 29.77
C LEU A 275 38.90 19.58 29.40
N ILE A 276 38.29 20.58 28.77
CA ILE A 276 38.92 21.87 28.43
C ILE A 276 39.30 22.63 29.71
N THR A 277 38.39 22.69 30.70
CA THR A 277 38.64 23.35 31.99
C THR A 277 39.75 22.64 32.78
N LEU A 278 39.85 21.32 32.69
CA LEU A 278 40.90 20.53 33.32
C LEU A 278 42.24 20.56 32.56
N LEU A 279 42.22 20.74 31.23
CA LEU A 279 43.43 20.90 30.40
C LEU A 279 44.05 22.29 30.52
N VAL A 280 43.23 23.35 30.65
CA VAL A 280 43.70 24.74 30.67
C VAL A 280 43.85 25.30 32.10
N GLY A 281 43.16 24.72 33.09
CA GLY A 281 43.11 25.24 34.46
C GLY A 281 42.36 26.57 34.57
N PRO A 282 42.04 27.05 35.79
CA PRO A 282 41.41 28.35 35.95
C PRO A 282 42.43 29.44 35.61
N THR A 283 42.38 29.98 34.40
CA THR A 283 43.14 31.17 34.06
C THR A 283 42.63 32.31 34.95
N PRO A 284 43.48 33.01 35.73
CA PRO A 284 43.05 34.28 36.30
C PRO A 284 42.72 35.24 35.16
N ILE A 285 41.65 36.00 35.37
CA ILE A 285 41.09 37.04 34.48
C ILE A 285 42.21 37.82 33.79
N PRO A 286 42.33 37.80 32.45
CA PRO A 286 43.19 38.75 31.76
C PRO A 286 42.44 40.07 31.64
N ALA A 287 42.89 41.07 32.40
CA ALA A 287 42.58 42.46 32.10
C ALA A 287 43.34 42.82 30.82
N VAL A 288 42.68 42.72 29.66
CA VAL A 288 42.82 43.51 28.42
C VAL A 288 42.17 42.74 27.25
N PRO A 289 41.27 43.36 26.47
CA PRO A 289 40.69 42.73 25.30
C PRO A 289 41.68 42.88 24.13
N THR A 290 42.10 41.78 23.51
CA THR A 290 42.70 41.86 22.17
C THR A 290 42.07 40.80 21.29
N THR A 291 41.34 41.32 20.33
CA THR A 291 40.82 40.66 19.13
C THR A 291 41.97 40.00 18.36
N SER A 292 42.04 38.68 18.36
CA SER A 292 42.58 37.93 17.22
C SER A 292 42.17 36.47 17.34
N ALA A 293 41.47 36.01 16.32
CA ALA A 293 41.23 34.61 16.06
C ALA A 293 42.58 33.92 15.79
N ALA A 294 43.07 33.16 16.76
CA ALA A 294 44.18 32.24 16.57
C ALA A 294 43.69 30.83 16.92
N ALA A 295 43.65 29.98 15.89
CA ALA A 295 43.34 28.57 15.97
C ALA A 295 44.21 27.87 17.03
N THR A 296 43.58 27.37 18.09
CA THR A 296 44.21 26.43 19.03
C THR A 296 43.98 25.01 18.54
N SER A 297 44.90 24.57 17.69
CA SER A 297 45.10 23.16 17.37
C SER A 297 45.34 22.36 18.65
N THR A 298 44.38 21.52 19.01
CA THR A 298 44.39 20.59 20.14
C THR A 298 45.26 19.36 19.82
N ALA A 299 46.57 19.45 20.06
CA ALA A 299 47.41 18.26 20.14
C ALA A 299 47.19 17.59 21.51
N VAL A 300 46.26 16.63 21.57
CA VAL A 300 46.06 15.75 22.73
C VAL A 300 47.27 14.81 22.82
N THR A 301 48.16 15.02 23.79
CA THR A 301 49.28 14.11 24.03
C THR A 301 48.92 13.07 25.10
N THR A 302 49.34 11.83 24.89
CA THR A 302 49.17 10.69 25.82
C THR A 302 49.55 10.98 27.30
N PRO A 303 50.57 11.79 27.65
CA PRO A 303 50.88 12.09 29.05
C PRO A 303 49.84 12.96 29.75
N HIS A 304 49.05 13.78 29.02
CA HIS A 304 47.99 14.56 29.66
C HIS A 304 46.80 13.67 30.09
N LEU A 305 46.51 12.60 29.35
CA LEU A 305 45.50 11.62 29.73
C LEU A 305 45.93 10.79 30.95
N GLU A 306 47.20 10.39 31.02
CA GLU A 306 47.71 9.67 32.18
C GLU A 306 47.66 10.52 33.46
N MET A 307 48.03 11.80 33.36
CA MET A 307 47.94 12.74 34.47
C MET A 307 46.49 13.00 34.92
N LEU A 308 45.55 13.07 33.98
CA LEU A 308 44.12 13.15 34.30
C LEU A 308 43.63 11.88 34.99
N SER A 309 44.02 10.70 34.50
CA SER A 309 43.60 9.42 35.10
C SER A 309 44.07 9.28 36.55
N THR A 310 45.29 9.73 36.86
CA THR A 310 45.83 9.70 38.23
C THR A 310 45.14 10.72 39.14
N ARG A 311 44.82 11.91 38.62
CA ARG A 311 44.08 12.93 39.38
C ARG A 311 42.63 12.54 39.62
N VAL A 312 41.97 11.91 38.66
CA VAL A 312 40.63 11.34 38.82
C VAL A 312 40.65 10.26 39.89
N ARG A 313 41.59 9.31 39.84
CA ARG A 313 41.75 8.27 40.89
C ARG A 313 41.98 8.86 42.28
N LYS A 314 42.72 9.96 42.38
CA LYS A 314 42.93 10.65 43.65
C LYS A 314 41.63 11.30 44.15
N LEU A 315 40.89 11.99 43.27
CA LEU A 315 39.62 12.63 43.63
C LEU A 315 38.54 11.61 43.99
N THR A 316 38.50 10.45 43.34
CA THR A 316 37.57 9.37 43.72
C THR A 316 37.92 8.81 45.10
N ALA A 317 39.21 8.59 45.40
CA ALA A 317 39.65 8.17 46.73
C ALA A 317 39.31 9.20 47.81
N ASP A 318 39.52 10.50 47.54
CA ASP A 318 39.18 11.58 48.46
C ASP A 318 37.65 11.70 48.67
N ALA A 319 36.85 11.50 47.62
CA ALA A 319 35.39 11.50 47.70
C ALA A 319 34.85 10.29 48.49
N GLU A 320 35.41 9.10 48.28
CA GLU A 320 35.09 7.89 49.05
C GLU A 320 35.48 8.05 50.53
N ALA A 321 36.63 8.67 50.81
CA ALA A 321 37.04 9.01 52.17
C ALA A 321 36.02 9.96 52.83
N LEU A 322 35.57 10.99 52.12
CA LEU A 322 34.55 11.93 52.61
C LEU A 322 33.19 11.26 52.80
N ALA A 323 32.76 10.40 51.87
CA ALA A 323 31.52 9.64 51.99
C ALA A 323 31.56 8.70 53.20
N SER A 324 32.70 8.01 53.43
CA SER A 324 32.90 7.17 54.61
C SER A 324 32.90 7.99 55.90
N ALA A 325 33.48 9.20 55.89
CA ALA A 325 33.47 10.12 57.01
C ALA A 325 32.05 10.63 57.31
N ARG A 326 31.26 10.99 56.28
CA ARG A 326 29.85 11.37 56.42
C ARG A 326 29.00 10.22 56.96
N LYS A 327 29.21 9.00 56.49
CA LYS A 327 28.51 7.82 57.02
C LYS A 327 28.84 7.61 58.50
N ARG A 328 30.12 7.64 58.88
CA ARG A 328 30.54 7.57 60.30
C ARG A 328 29.95 8.71 61.14
N ALA A 329 29.90 9.94 60.61
CA ALA A 329 29.30 11.08 61.29
C ALA A 329 27.78 10.90 61.49
N LEU A 330 27.06 10.44 60.46
CA LEU A 330 25.63 10.15 60.55
C LEU A 330 25.33 8.99 61.50
N ASP A 331 26.13 7.93 61.48
CA ASP A 331 25.98 6.81 62.40
C ASP A 331 26.27 7.24 63.85
N SER A 332 27.26 8.12 64.06
CA SER A 332 27.52 8.73 65.37
C SER A 332 26.39 9.67 65.82
N ALA A 333 25.78 10.42 64.91
CA ALA A 333 24.64 11.28 65.19
C ALA A 333 23.39 10.45 65.50
N LYS A 334 23.13 9.35 64.76
CA LYS A 334 22.05 8.41 65.05
C LYS A 334 22.25 7.71 66.40
N ALA A 335 23.49 7.31 66.72
CA ALA A 335 23.82 6.78 68.05
C ALA A 335 23.53 7.82 69.14
N ALA A 336 23.94 9.08 68.95
CA ALA A 336 23.66 10.18 69.87
C ALA A 336 22.16 10.52 69.98
N HIS A 337 21.41 10.43 68.89
CA HIS A 337 19.95 10.60 68.88
C HIS A 337 19.24 9.42 69.57
N SER A 338 19.71 8.18 69.39
CA SER A 338 19.17 7.01 70.08
C SER A 338 19.48 7.03 71.57
N SER A 339 20.66 7.51 71.98
CA SER A 339 20.97 7.75 73.39
C SER A 339 20.15 8.91 73.95
N ARG A 340 19.95 9.98 73.17
CA ARG A 340 19.10 11.11 73.56
C ARG A 340 17.63 10.73 73.65
N HIS A 341 17.12 9.82 72.82
CA HIS A 341 15.76 9.30 72.89
C HIS A 341 15.56 8.35 74.07
N ARG A 342 16.62 7.67 74.53
CA ARG A 342 16.63 6.89 75.78
C ARG A 342 16.73 7.77 77.03
N THR A 343 17.32 8.97 76.94
CA THR A 343 17.37 9.93 78.06
C THR A 343 16.23 10.95 78.04
N ALA A 344 15.53 11.13 76.90
CA ALA A 344 14.41 12.05 76.75
C ALA A 344 13.04 11.42 77.07
N SER A 345 12.99 10.13 77.44
CA SER A 345 11.76 9.50 77.93
C SER A 345 11.28 10.07 79.28
N ASP A 346 12.09 10.89 79.95
CA ASP A 346 11.73 11.51 81.24
C ASP A 346 11.49 13.04 81.17
N PHE A 347 11.79 13.73 80.07
CA PHE A 347 11.54 15.18 79.97
C PHE A 347 11.44 15.65 78.50
N SER A 348 10.21 15.68 77.95
CA SER A 348 9.86 16.65 76.90
C SER A 348 8.35 16.90 76.84
N SER A 349 7.99 18.18 76.85
CA SER A 349 6.66 18.73 76.54
C SER A 349 6.11 18.20 75.20
N PRO A 350 4.78 18.13 75.03
CA PRO A 350 4.15 17.53 73.86
C PRO A 350 4.28 18.50 72.69
N ILE A 351 5.19 18.22 71.77
CA ILE A 351 4.93 18.56 70.37
C ILE A 351 4.05 17.42 69.89
N ASP A 352 2.76 17.72 69.67
CA ASP A 352 1.72 16.72 69.40
C ASP A 352 2.19 15.69 68.35
N PRO A 353 2.24 14.39 68.70
CA PRO A 353 2.65 13.34 67.76
C PRO A 353 1.75 13.28 66.52
N GLU A 354 0.53 13.81 66.61
CA GLU A 354 -0.42 13.93 65.50
C GLU A 354 0.05 14.93 64.43
N GLN A 355 0.68 16.04 64.81
CA GLN A 355 1.17 17.04 63.84
C GLN A 355 2.47 16.62 63.16
N ALA A 356 3.26 15.76 63.79
CA ALA A 356 4.41 15.12 63.16
C ALA A 356 3.96 14.03 62.18
N ALA A 357 3.02 13.16 62.59
CA ALA A 357 2.44 12.12 61.74
C ALA A 357 1.72 12.70 60.50
N GLN A 358 0.98 13.80 60.65
CA GLN A 358 0.34 14.47 59.51
C GLN A 358 1.35 15.07 58.54
N ARG A 359 2.49 15.59 59.03
CA ARG A 359 3.56 16.09 58.16
C ARG A 359 4.28 14.96 57.43
N ASP A 360 4.47 13.81 58.08
CA ASP A 360 5.05 12.61 57.47
C ASP A 360 4.09 12.00 56.41
N GLU A 361 2.79 11.98 56.68
CA GLU A 361 1.76 11.62 55.69
C GLU A 361 1.72 12.60 54.50
N GLN A 362 1.87 13.90 54.75
CA GLN A 362 1.94 14.90 53.69
C GLN A 362 3.23 14.74 52.88
N ALA A 363 4.37 14.48 53.53
CA ALA A 363 5.66 14.27 52.87
C ALA A 363 5.63 13.00 51.99
N THR A 364 5.03 11.91 52.46
CA THR A 364 4.86 10.68 51.67
C THR A 364 3.91 10.87 50.49
N LYS A 365 2.80 11.62 50.66
CA LYS A 365 1.90 12.00 49.56
C LYS A 365 2.61 12.89 48.53
N ILE A 366 3.39 13.87 48.98
CA ILE A 366 4.18 14.75 48.12
C ILE A 366 5.24 13.93 47.37
N GLN A 367 5.94 13.03 48.04
CA GLN A 367 6.91 12.13 47.40
C GLN A 367 6.26 11.22 46.37
N ALA A 368 5.04 10.72 46.64
CA ALA A 368 4.26 9.97 45.66
C ALA A 368 3.88 10.84 44.44
N LEU A 369 3.53 12.11 44.64
CA LEU A 369 3.27 13.05 43.53
C LEU A 369 4.55 13.40 42.74
N TYR A 370 5.68 13.55 43.41
CA TYR A 370 6.97 13.71 42.73
C TYR A 370 7.40 12.45 41.97
N ALA A 371 6.96 11.27 42.41
CA ALA A 371 7.19 10.02 41.67
C ALA A 371 6.29 9.90 40.43
N THR A 372 5.08 10.47 40.44
CA THR A 372 4.19 10.51 39.26
C THR A 372 4.46 11.70 38.32
N LEU A 373 5.20 12.71 38.78
CA LEU A 373 5.52 13.88 37.96
C LEU A 373 6.38 13.55 36.72
N PRO A 374 7.40 12.67 36.77
CA PRO A 374 8.14 12.23 35.58
C PRO A 374 7.27 11.55 34.52
N THR A 375 6.26 10.77 34.94
CA THR A 375 5.34 10.12 33.98
C THR A 375 4.43 11.16 33.34
N ILE A 376 3.93 12.14 34.09
CA ILE A 376 3.14 13.24 33.52
C ILE A 376 4.00 14.13 32.61
N GLN A 377 5.25 14.42 33.00
CA GLN A 377 6.17 15.26 32.24
C GLN A 377 6.59 14.63 30.90
N SER A 378 6.69 13.31 30.83
CA SER A 378 6.93 12.58 29.59
C SER A 378 5.67 12.45 28.71
N LEU A 379 4.47 12.39 29.30
CA LEU A 379 3.20 12.35 28.56
C LEU A 379 2.72 13.74 28.09
N HIS A 380 3.17 14.82 28.71
CA HIS A 380 2.79 16.19 28.34
C HIS A 380 3.17 16.57 26.89
N PRO A 381 4.40 16.35 26.39
CA PRO A 381 4.79 16.73 25.04
C PRO A 381 4.10 15.93 23.93
N ILE A 382 3.62 14.71 24.22
CA ILE A 382 2.91 13.88 23.23
C ILE A 382 1.42 14.25 23.11
N LEU A 383 0.83 14.85 24.14
CA LEU A 383 -0.58 15.25 24.16
C LEU A 383 -0.98 16.16 22.98
N PRO A 384 -0.24 17.25 22.64
CA PRO A 384 -0.59 18.08 21.48
C PRO A 384 -0.54 17.29 20.17
N SER A 385 0.47 16.42 19.97
CA SER A 385 0.56 15.59 18.76
C SER A 385 -0.60 14.58 18.64
N VAL A 386 -1.03 14.00 19.76
CA VAL A 386 -2.18 13.10 19.80
C VAL A 386 -3.46 13.87 19.51
N LEU A 387 -3.62 15.10 20.02
CA LEU A 387 -4.76 15.95 19.70
C LEU A 387 -4.80 16.35 18.22
N GLU A 388 -3.67 16.67 17.62
CA GLU A 388 -3.58 16.95 16.18
C GLU A 388 -3.95 15.72 15.34
N ARG A 389 -3.43 14.55 15.70
CA ARG A 389 -3.80 13.28 15.05
C ARG A 389 -5.28 12.95 15.24
N LEU A 390 -5.85 13.18 16.43
CA LEU A 390 -7.28 13.00 16.67
C LEU A 390 -8.11 14.00 15.87
N ARG A 391 -7.62 15.22 15.65
CA ARG A 391 -8.29 16.23 14.81
C ARG A 391 -8.30 15.82 13.35
N SER A 392 -7.19 15.30 12.81
CA SER A 392 -7.18 14.78 11.43
C SER A 392 -8.04 13.51 11.31
N LEU A 393 -7.96 12.64 12.31
CA LEU A 393 -8.73 11.39 12.35
C LEU A 393 -10.22 11.62 12.59
N ARG A 394 -10.63 12.71 13.25
CA ARG A 394 -12.04 13.11 13.39
C ARG A 394 -12.72 13.29 12.04
N ALA A 395 -12.03 13.86 11.05
CA ALA A 395 -12.59 14.01 9.71
C ALA A 395 -12.85 12.64 9.06
N ILE A 396 -11.92 11.70 9.22
CA ILE A 396 -12.05 10.32 8.73
C ILE A 396 -13.17 9.58 9.48
N HIS A 397 -13.24 9.70 10.81
CA HIS A 397 -14.29 9.08 11.61
C HIS A 397 -15.68 9.65 11.30
N ALA A 398 -15.79 10.96 11.08
CA ALA A 398 -17.04 11.57 10.63
C ALA A 398 -17.44 11.07 9.23
N GLY A 399 -16.49 10.98 8.30
CA GLY A 399 -16.72 10.40 6.98
C GLY A 399 -17.12 8.92 7.04
N ALA A 400 -16.50 8.13 7.92
CA ALA A 400 -16.84 6.73 8.13
C ALA A 400 -18.24 6.56 8.74
N ALA A 401 -18.62 7.41 9.70
CA ALA A 401 -19.96 7.41 10.26
C ALA A 401 -21.02 7.79 9.21
N GLN A 402 -20.76 8.81 8.39
CA GLN A 402 -21.66 9.20 7.30
C GLN A 402 -21.74 8.10 6.22
N ALA A 403 -20.64 7.43 5.91
CA ALA A 403 -20.64 6.30 4.98
C ALA A 403 -21.47 5.14 5.51
N ALA A 404 -21.34 4.80 6.79
CA ALA A 404 -22.16 3.78 7.44
C ALA A 404 -23.65 4.13 7.39
N GLU A 405 -24.02 5.38 7.72
CA GLU A 405 -25.42 5.84 7.63
C GLU A 405 -25.95 5.79 6.19
N SER A 406 -25.16 6.22 5.20
CA SER A 406 -25.56 6.15 3.79
C SER A 406 -25.71 4.71 3.29
N LEU A 407 -24.92 3.78 3.83
CA LEU A 407 -25.02 2.35 3.52
C LEU A 407 -26.28 1.74 4.15
N ASP A 408 -26.58 2.07 5.40
CA ASP A 408 -27.81 1.65 6.07
C ASP A 408 -29.05 2.20 5.34
N GLU A 409 -28.99 3.43 4.83
CA GLU A 409 -30.06 3.98 4.00
C GLU A 409 -30.20 3.28 2.64
N LEU A 410 -29.08 2.93 2.00
CA LEU A 410 -29.09 2.17 0.74
C LEU A 410 -29.63 0.76 0.94
N GLU A 411 -29.28 0.11 2.05
CA GLU A 411 -29.81 -1.21 2.42
C GLU A 411 -31.34 -1.15 2.61
N LYS A 412 -31.84 -0.12 3.31
CA LYS A 412 -33.29 0.10 3.46
C LYS A 412 -33.96 0.32 2.10
N ARG A 413 -33.41 1.19 1.24
CA ARG A 413 -33.95 1.42 -0.12
C ARG A 413 -33.92 0.14 -0.96
N GLN A 414 -32.89 -0.68 -0.82
CA GLN A 414 -32.79 -1.97 -1.50
C GLN A 414 -33.86 -2.96 -1.01
N ALA A 415 -34.11 -3.01 0.30
CA ALA A 415 -35.18 -3.82 0.87
C ALA A 415 -36.56 -3.34 0.39
N ASP A 416 -36.80 -2.03 0.36
CA ASP A 416 -38.05 -1.44 -0.15
C ASP A 416 -38.24 -1.76 -1.64
N MET A 417 -37.21 -1.56 -2.48
CA MET A 417 -37.26 -1.91 -3.91
C MET A 417 -37.51 -3.40 -4.13
N ALA A 418 -36.92 -4.27 -3.30
CA ALA A 418 -37.17 -5.71 -3.38
C ALA A 418 -38.64 -6.04 -3.06
N GLY A 419 -39.21 -5.41 -2.03
CA GLY A 419 -40.62 -5.53 -1.68
C GLY A 419 -41.56 -4.96 -2.75
N GLU A 420 -41.21 -3.83 -3.36
CA GLU A 420 -41.95 -3.28 -4.51
C GLU A 420 -41.91 -4.25 -5.69
N ILE A 421 -40.75 -4.80 -6.06
CA ILE A 421 -40.62 -5.77 -7.15
C ILE A 421 -41.51 -7.00 -6.90
N GLU A 422 -41.57 -7.49 -5.66
CA GLU A 422 -42.48 -8.59 -5.29
C GLU A 422 -43.94 -8.20 -5.52
N GLN A 423 -44.36 -7.00 -5.10
CA GLN A 423 -45.71 -6.47 -5.37
C GLN A 423 -45.99 -6.31 -6.87
N TRP A 424 -45.01 -5.86 -7.66
CA TRP A 424 -45.14 -5.77 -9.13
C TRP A 424 -45.28 -7.16 -9.76
N GLN A 425 -44.56 -8.16 -9.26
CA GLN A 425 -44.69 -9.54 -9.74
C GLN A 425 -46.06 -10.14 -9.40
N GLU A 426 -46.57 -9.90 -8.20
CA GLU A 426 -47.93 -10.31 -7.82
C GLU A 426 -48.99 -9.60 -8.66
N GLY A 427 -48.85 -8.28 -8.84
CA GLY A 427 -49.73 -7.49 -9.70
C GLY A 427 -49.73 -7.98 -11.14
N LEU A 428 -48.56 -8.34 -11.68
CA LEU A 428 -48.43 -8.90 -13.03
C LEU A 428 -49.12 -10.27 -13.14
N LYS A 429 -48.97 -11.15 -12.15
CA LYS A 429 -49.68 -12.45 -12.12
C LYS A 429 -51.20 -12.26 -12.11
N VAL A 430 -51.71 -11.31 -11.32
CA VAL A 430 -53.16 -10.99 -11.29
C VAL A 430 -53.63 -10.43 -12.63
N VAL A 431 -52.83 -9.58 -13.28
CA VAL A 431 -53.15 -9.04 -14.61
C VAL A 431 -53.10 -10.14 -15.67
N GLU A 432 -52.12 -11.05 -15.63
CA GLU A 432 -52.02 -12.20 -16.51
C GLU A 432 -53.23 -13.14 -16.36
N GLU A 433 -53.63 -13.43 -15.12
CA GLU A 433 -54.82 -14.23 -14.84
C GLU A 433 -56.08 -13.55 -15.38
N LYS A 434 -56.27 -12.25 -15.11
CA LYS A 434 -57.41 -11.47 -15.64
C LYS A 434 -57.39 -11.38 -17.17
N MET A 435 -56.22 -11.26 -17.77
CA MET A 435 -56.07 -11.24 -19.23
C MET A 435 -56.48 -12.58 -19.82
N SER A 436 -56.03 -13.70 -19.23
CA SER A 436 -56.42 -15.05 -19.67
C SER A 436 -57.93 -15.29 -19.54
N GLN A 437 -58.56 -14.83 -18.45
CA GLN A 437 -60.01 -14.88 -18.25
C GLN A 437 -60.73 -14.01 -19.29
N SER A 438 -60.21 -12.82 -19.58
CA SER A 438 -60.76 -11.92 -20.59
C SER A 438 -60.62 -12.47 -22.01
N GLU A 439 -59.52 -13.15 -22.32
CA GLU A 439 -59.29 -13.81 -23.60
C GLU A 439 -60.24 -14.99 -23.77
N ALA A 440 -60.45 -15.79 -22.72
CA ALA A 440 -61.45 -16.87 -22.73
C ALA A 440 -62.87 -16.33 -22.92
N ALA A 441 -63.23 -15.24 -22.25
CA ALA A 441 -64.52 -14.57 -22.42
C ALA A 441 -64.67 -13.94 -23.81
N LEU A 442 -63.61 -13.37 -24.39
CA LEU A 442 -63.61 -12.84 -25.75
C LEU A 442 -63.76 -13.96 -26.78
N LYS A 443 -63.08 -15.11 -26.59
CA LYS A 443 -63.24 -16.29 -27.44
C LYS A 443 -64.67 -16.82 -27.41
N SER A 444 -65.26 -16.97 -26.22
CA SER A 444 -66.65 -17.42 -26.11
C SER A 444 -67.64 -16.39 -26.68
N ASN A 445 -67.40 -15.09 -26.50
CA ASN A 445 -68.20 -14.05 -27.14
C ASN A 445 -68.07 -14.07 -28.67
N ILE A 446 -66.87 -14.27 -29.21
CA ILE A 446 -66.65 -14.44 -30.65
C ILE A 446 -67.40 -15.66 -31.17
N GLU A 447 -67.31 -16.80 -30.48
CA GLU A 447 -68.05 -18.02 -30.83
C GLU A 447 -69.58 -17.82 -30.83
N LEU A 448 -70.10 -16.95 -29.95
CA LEU A 448 -71.53 -16.60 -29.91
C LEU A 448 -71.93 -15.61 -31.02
N VAL A 449 -71.08 -14.64 -31.33
CA VAL A 449 -71.35 -13.59 -32.32
C VAL A 449 -71.13 -14.09 -33.75
N GLU A 450 -70.16 -14.96 -33.98
CA GLU A 450 -69.84 -15.54 -35.29
C GLU A 450 -71.05 -16.17 -36.01
N PRO A 451 -71.89 -17.03 -35.38
CA PRO A 451 -73.09 -17.56 -36.03
C PRO A 451 -74.13 -16.47 -36.32
N TRP A 452 -74.26 -15.44 -35.47
CA TRP A 452 -75.17 -14.32 -35.72
C TRP A 452 -74.72 -13.48 -36.91
N VAL A 453 -73.41 -13.20 -37.02
CA VAL A 453 -72.82 -12.48 -38.16
C VAL A 453 -72.98 -13.30 -39.44
N ARG A 454 -72.70 -14.62 -39.41
CA ARG A 454 -72.93 -15.51 -40.55
C ARG A 454 -74.39 -15.55 -40.98
N ASP A 455 -75.33 -15.52 -40.05
CA ASP A 455 -76.75 -15.49 -40.39
C ASP A 455 -77.14 -14.14 -41.01
N LEU A 456 -76.55 -13.03 -40.53
CA LEU A 456 -76.73 -11.71 -41.11
C LEU A 456 -76.13 -11.60 -42.52
N GLU A 457 -74.93 -12.15 -42.74
CA GLU A 457 -74.27 -12.27 -44.05
C GLU A 457 -75.13 -13.07 -45.02
N LYS A 458 -75.63 -14.25 -44.61
CA LYS A 458 -76.56 -15.05 -45.43
C LYS A 458 -77.84 -14.29 -45.78
N ARG A 459 -78.35 -13.46 -44.86
CA ARG A 459 -79.55 -12.63 -45.13
C ARG A 459 -79.23 -11.48 -46.07
N MET A 460 -78.04 -10.90 -45.99
CA MET A 460 -77.52 -9.91 -46.94
C MET A 460 -77.31 -10.50 -48.34
N GLU A 461 -76.64 -11.65 -48.47
CA GLU A 461 -76.46 -12.33 -49.75
C GLU A 461 -77.81 -12.65 -50.42
N LYS A 462 -78.79 -13.14 -49.66
CA LYS A 462 -80.16 -13.37 -50.19
C LYS A 462 -80.82 -12.10 -50.70
N LEU A 463 -80.54 -10.95 -50.08
CA LEU A 463 -81.05 -9.66 -50.53
C LEU A 463 -80.31 -9.16 -51.78
N GLU A 464 -79.01 -9.41 -51.89
CA GLU A 464 -78.20 -9.04 -53.06
C GLU A 464 -78.46 -9.93 -54.27
N SER A 465 -78.68 -11.24 -54.09
CA SER A 465 -79.02 -12.19 -55.16
C SER A 465 -80.49 -12.16 -55.58
N GLY A 466 -81.33 -11.41 -54.86
CA GLY A 466 -82.77 -11.26 -55.09
C GLY A 466 -83.15 -10.09 -56.00
N LYS A 467 -82.17 -9.42 -56.61
CA LYS A 467 -82.31 -8.53 -57.76
C LYS A 467 -81.90 -9.26 -59.03
#